data_AF-H3GDL7-F1
#
_entry.id   AF-H3GDL7-F1
#
_cell.length_a   1.000
_cell.length_b   1.000
_cell.length_c   1.000
_cell.angle_alpha   90.00
_cell.angle_beta   90.00
_cell.angle_gamma   90.00
#
_symmetry.space_group_name_H-M   'P 1'
#
loop_
_entity.id
_entity.type
_entity.pdbx_description
1 polymer ?
#
loop_
_entity_poly.entity_id
_entity_poly.type
_entity_poly.pdbx_seq_one_letter_code
_entity_poly.pdbx_strand_id
1 'polypeptide(L)'
;MWLHRRLWFTLTNSFGTCRSLTSLTPEKPNPELPTLHGMNLLSLVSRARDSHPLDWSEGAGVAEETNQLDLMDPHYDLTNAKLTKLFSLFQPNGAGMVSYDGFRRGLQAMGISCEDEEQFKAFIGQVDDDKSGGITYEEFLYAIQEIKLAQLFSPEFVRALSREYAKMYGGVAPVASLGSIEYSPDRIRSAYPIEGVEKFMYSRRPNWASVRWINAEGTDPLMMRRLAVRYRLHPLAVEDTLDADLERPKYEHYDEHSSLVLQTVHARDLKKTLEYQSMYRASLYVRDNGVSPFESMGKAELESRLDELAMGRIMAPPEQLSLYIMDNVVISVQESPSTLWPTLKQRLDTSYSKVRQSGTAFLVYSIVDVCVDELSPIAHTFGAKVAMLSRLLRHDPRNFDVDRLAKCSKEIKGLKLLCKPLREMTTQLMESDDFEGETLRYFRDVQDHVTVVDETCDRLLDRCRSLVDDFHNARHAQQSEVSYTLTLVATVFLPAQFLTGLYGMNFVNMPELQYEHGYMIWWGVVSTIATGTISYFKFYKKWI
;
A
#
# COMPACT_ATOMS: atom_id res chain seq x y z
N MET A 1 -4.68 -6.96 55.65
CA MET A 1 -3.99 -8.16 55.14
C MET A 1 -3.02 -7.72 54.05
N TRP A 2 -1.70 -7.93 54.08
CA TRP A 2 -0.84 -8.76 54.96
C TRP A 2 -1.23 -10.25 54.96
N LEU A 3 -0.37 -11.23 54.59
CA LEU A 3 1.03 -11.23 54.10
C LEU A 3 1.08 -11.91 52.70
N HIS A 4 2.09 -12.58 52.11
CA HIS A 4 3.50 -13.00 52.39
C HIS A 4 4.05 -13.50 51.02
N ARG A 5 5.33 -13.44 50.56
CA ARG A 5 6.67 -12.97 50.99
C ARG A 5 7.25 -12.08 49.83
N ARG A 6 8.50 -11.56 49.69
CA ARG A 6 9.89 -11.81 50.19
C ARG A 6 10.54 -13.10 49.64
N LEU A 7 11.81 -13.17 49.21
CA LEU A 7 13.00 -12.27 49.07
C LEU A 7 13.68 -12.62 47.70
N TRP A 8 14.67 -11.95 47.07
CA TRP A 8 15.46 -10.69 47.21
C TRP A 8 16.03 -10.35 45.78
N PHE A 9 16.51 -9.16 45.37
CA PHE A 9 17.67 -8.31 45.79
C PHE A 9 19.05 -9.01 45.62
N THR A 10 20.14 -8.43 45.08
CA THR A 10 20.46 -7.07 44.50
C THR A 10 21.82 -7.16 43.71
N LEU A 11 22.62 -6.15 43.24
CA LEU A 11 22.74 -4.67 43.37
C LEU A 11 23.60 -4.08 42.18
N THR A 12 23.43 -2.79 41.85
CA THR A 12 24.34 -1.79 41.20
C THR A 12 25.41 -2.09 40.11
N ASN A 13 25.36 -1.24 39.08
CA ASN A 13 26.43 -0.35 38.54
C ASN A 13 27.89 -0.49 39.03
N SER A 14 28.83 -0.36 38.09
CA SER A 14 30.08 0.38 38.28
C SER A 14 30.52 1.13 37.01
N PHE A 15 31.07 2.33 37.17
CA PHE A 15 31.84 3.04 36.13
C PHE A 15 33.28 2.51 36.12
N GLY A 16 33.93 2.45 34.95
CA GLY A 16 35.31 1.95 34.83
C GLY A 16 36.06 2.51 33.62
N THR A 17 36.58 3.73 33.75
CA THR A 17 37.52 4.30 32.76
C THR A 17 38.92 3.71 32.92
N CYS A 18 39.58 3.38 31.82
CA CYS A 18 41.04 3.25 31.80
C CYS A 18 41.63 3.71 30.45
N ARG A 19 42.95 3.90 30.42
CA ARG A 19 43.65 4.75 29.43
C ARG A 19 44.14 4.01 28.19
N SER A 20 44.44 4.81 27.18
CA SER A 20 45.20 4.47 25.99
C SER A 20 46.57 3.84 26.29
N LEU A 21 46.99 2.93 25.40
CA LEU A 21 48.39 2.65 25.10
C LEU A 21 48.57 2.67 23.59
N THR A 22 49.63 3.34 23.14
CA THR A 22 49.94 3.58 21.72
C THR A 22 50.81 2.48 21.12
N SER A 23 50.76 2.37 19.79
CA SER A 23 51.74 1.73 18.90
C SER A 23 52.18 0.29 19.21
N LEU A 24 51.76 -0.64 18.35
CA LEU A 24 52.68 -1.24 17.38
C LEU A 24 51.89 -1.88 16.23
N THR A 25 52.26 -1.53 14.99
CA THR A 25 51.68 -2.09 13.76
C THR A 25 52.40 -3.37 13.36
N PRO A 26 51.65 -4.40 12.97
CA PRO A 26 51.87 -5.10 11.71
C PRO A 26 50.85 -4.61 10.69
N GLU A 27 51.27 -4.51 9.42
CA GLU A 27 50.34 -4.26 8.31
C GLU A 27 49.35 -5.44 8.22
N LYS A 28 48.05 -5.14 8.30
CA LYS A 28 47.05 -6.10 7.81
C LYS A 28 47.10 -6.04 6.28
N PRO A 29 47.09 -7.18 5.56
CA PRO A 29 46.82 -7.16 4.13
C PRO A 29 45.44 -6.50 3.89
N ASN A 30 45.28 -5.88 2.73
CA ASN A 30 43.98 -5.35 2.31
C ASN A 30 42.91 -6.45 2.40
N PRO A 31 41.65 -6.12 2.76
CA PRO A 31 40.55 -7.05 2.58
C PRO A 31 40.43 -7.36 1.08
N GLU A 32 40.73 -8.60 0.70
CA GLU A 32 40.70 -9.03 -0.68
C GLU A 32 39.27 -8.91 -1.23
N LEU A 33 39.13 -8.24 -2.38
CA LEU A 33 37.86 -8.15 -3.09
C LEU A 33 37.41 -9.57 -3.51
N PRO A 34 36.15 -9.97 -3.28
CA PRO A 34 35.68 -11.33 -3.55
C PRO A 34 35.55 -11.60 -5.06
N THR A 35 36.67 -11.94 -5.68
CA THR A 35 36.79 -12.30 -7.09
C THR A 35 35.94 -13.51 -7.48
N LEU A 36 35.55 -13.57 -8.76
CA LEU A 36 34.84 -14.71 -9.33
C LEU A 36 35.84 -15.83 -9.59
N HIS A 37 36.12 -16.63 -8.55
CA HIS A 37 37.13 -17.69 -8.54
C HIS A 37 38.54 -17.22 -8.97
N GLY A 38 38.96 -16.05 -8.46
CA GLY A 38 40.30 -15.50 -8.70
C GLY A 38 40.39 -14.41 -9.77
N MET A 39 39.36 -14.24 -10.61
CA MET A 39 39.34 -13.20 -11.65
C MET A 39 38.64 -11.92 -11.20
N ASN A 40 39.22 -10.79 -11.58
CA ASN A 40 38.71 -9.45 -11.29
C ASN A 40 37.98 -8.88 -12.52
N LEU A 41 36.73 -9.28 -12.75
CA LEU A 41 35.92 -8.83 -13.90
C LEU A 41 35.83 -7.30 -14.06
N LEU A 42 36.06 -6.53 -12.99
CA LEU A 42 36.12 -5.07 -13.04
C LEU A 42 37.28 -4.52 -13.90
N SER A 43 38.37 -5.28 -14.14
CA SER A 43 39.46 -4.86 -15.03
C SER A 43 39.09 -4.89 -16.52
N LEU A 44 38.21 -5.81 -16.91
CA LEU A 44 37.65 -5.87 -18.26
C LEU A 44 36.60 -4.77 -18.48
N VAL A 45 35.85 -4.42 -17.43
CA VAL A 45 34.78 -3.41 -17.50
C VAL A 45 35.31 -1.97 -17.37
N SER A 46 36.33 -1.70 -16.56
CA SER A 46 36.83 -0.32 -16.35
C SER A 46 37.31 0.35 -17.64
N ARG A 47 37.90 -0.42 -18.55
CA ARG A 47 38.43 0.04 -19.84
C ARG A 47 37.36 0.30 -20.89
N ALA A 48 36.11 -0.12 -20.66
CA ALA A 48 34.98 0.14 -21.55
C ALA A 48 34.48 1.61 -21.48
N ARG A 49 35.09 2.43 -20.62
CA ARG A 49 34.68 3.82 -20.38
C ARG A 49 35.55 4.88 -21.07
N ASP A 50 36.74 4.51 -21.53
CA ASP A 50 37.65 5.39 -22.28
C ASP A 50 37.37 5.38 -23.79
N SER A 51 36.62 4.38 -24.28
CA SER A 51 36.02 4.37 -25.61
C SER A 51 34.75 5.21 -25.66
N HIS A 52 34.59 6.02 -26.71
CA HIS A 52 33.30 6.66 -27.01
C HIS A 52 32.19 5.58 -27.11
N PRO A 53 31.01 5.80 -26.52
CA PRO A 53 29.87 4.91 -26.74
C PRO A 53 29.54 4.83 -28.23
N LEU A 54 29.34 3.62 -28.77
CA LEU A 54 28.55 3.49 -29.97
C LEU A 54 27.12 3.94 -29.66
N ASP A 55 26.52 4.70 -30.58
CA ASP A 55 25.12 5.07 -30.50
C ASP A 55 24.27 3.84 -30.87
N TRP A 56 23.52 3.32 -29.90
CA TRP A 56 22.70 2.10 -30.06
C TRP A 56 21.34 2.37 -30.73
N SER A 57 21.08 3.62 -31.18
CA SER A 57 19.75 4.07 -31.62
C SER A 57 19.44 3.97 -33.12
N GLU A 58 20.41 3.74 -34.01
CA GLU A 58 20.17 3.66 -35.47
C GLU A 58 19.35 2.41 -35.87
N GLY A 59 18.04 2.50 -35.70
CA GLY A 59 17.05 1.47 -35.98
C GLY A 59 15.59 1.90 -35.88
N ALA A 60 15.31 3.11 -35.37
CA ALA A 60 14.01 3.78 -35.41
C ALA A 60 14.21 5.26 -35.78
N GLY A 61 13.18 5.92 -36.33
CA GLY A 61 13.31 7.26 -36.90
C GLY A 61 13.35 8.38 -35.86
N VAL A 62 14.21 9.38 -36.11
CA VAL A 62 14.25 10.75 -35.56
C VAL A 62 13.56 10.92 -34.20
N ALA A 63 14.33 10.73 -33.12
CA ALA A 63 13.91 11.17 -31.79
C ALA A 63 13.91 12.71 -31.70
N GLU A 64 12.81 13.29 -31.22
CA GLU A 64 12.79 14.69 -30.75
C GLU A 64 13.44 14.79 -29.36
N GLU A 65 13.90 15.99 -28.97
CA GLU A 65 14.63 16.23 -27.71
C GLU A 65 13.71 16.20 -26.46
N THR A 66 13.12 15.04 -26.13
CA THR A 66 12.40 14.84 -24.86
C THR A 66 13.38 14.52 -23.73
N ASN A 67 13.80 15.57 -23.02
CA ASN A 67 14.75 15.52 -21.90
C ASN A 67 14.13 14.95 -20.59
N GLN A 68 13.68 13.70 -20.65
CA GLN A 68 13.51 12.83 -19.48
C GLN A 68 14.68 11.84 -19.45
N LEU A 69 15.14 11.49 -18.25
CA LEU A 69 16.11 10.39 -18.13
C LEU A 69 15.33 9.10 -18.33
N ASP A 70 15.42 8.52 -19.53
CA ASP A 70 14.79 7.25 -19.86
C ASP A 70 15.23 6.21 -18.81
N LEU A 71 14.31 5.85 -17.92
CA LEU A 71 14.67 5.22 -16.64
C LEU A 71 15.20 3.79 -16.88
N MET A 72 14.89 3.25 -18.06
CA MET A 72 15.33 1.99 -18.61
C MET A 72 16.19 2.22 -19.86
N ASP A 73 17.38 2.84 -19.67
CA ASP A 73 18.47 2.85 -20.64
C ASP A 73 18.51 1.51 -21.44
N PRO A 74 18.26 1.52 -22.77
CA PRO A 74 18.12 0.32 -23.59
C PRO A 74 19.32 -0.64 -23.50
N HIS A 75 20.47 -0.16 -23.02
CA HIS A 75 21.64 -0.95 -22.69
C HIS A 75 21.40 -2.03 -21.63
N TYR A 76 20.43 -1.86 -20.71
CA TYR A 76 20.18 -2.84 -19.62
C TYR A 76 19.09 -3.87 -19.93
N ASP A 77 18.37 -3.72 -21.03
CA ASP A 77 17.41 -4.72 -21.51
C ASP A 77 18.11 -6.06 -21.81
N LEU A 78 17.50 -7.16 -21.35
CA LEU A 78 17.92 -8.55 -21.52
C LEU A 78 16.73 -9.47 -21.82
N THR A 79 15.77 -8.98 -22.61
CA THR A 79 14.72 -9.79 -23.23
C THR A 79 15.27 -10.72 -24.30
N ASN A 80 14.68 -11.91 -24.43
CA ASN A 80 15.02 -12.92 -25.44
C ASN A 80 15.06 -12.33 -26.86
N ALA A 81 14.15 -11.40 -27.19
CA ALA A 81 14.09 -10.76 -28.50
C ALA A 81 15.33 -9.91 -28.81
N LYS A 82 15.75 -9.03 -27.88
CA LYS A 82 16.99 -8.23 -28.06
C LYS A 82 18.24 -9.11 -28.00
N LEU A 83 18.28 -10.10 -27.12
CA LEU A 83 19.41 -11.03 -27.00
C LEU A 83 19.60 -11.90 -28.24
N THR A 84 18.53 -12.41 -28.85
CA THR A 84 18.59 -13.16 -30.11
C THR A 84 19.11 -12.27 -31.24
N LYS A 85 18.65 -11.01 -31.31
CA LYS A 85 19.16 -10.02 -32.26
C LYS A 85 20.66 -9.74 -32.04
N LEU A 86 21.09 -9.53 -30.80
CA LEU A 86 22.51 -9.34 -30.44
C LEU A 86 23.37 -10.56 -30.81
N PHE A 87 22.92 -11.77 -30.48
CA PHE A 87 23.61 -13.01 -30.83
C PHE A 87 23.80 -13.15 -32.35
N SER A 88 22.80 -12.75 -33.16
CA SER A 88 22.93 -12.75 -34.63
C SER A 88 24.06 -11.84 -35.14
N LEU A 89 24.33 -10.71 -34.48
CA LEU A 89 25.40 -9.77 -34.86
C LEU A 89 26.80 -10.33 -34.58
N PHE A 90 26.92 -11.28 -33.66
CA PHE A 90 28.16 -11.98 -33.33
C PHE A 90 28.53 -13.07 -34.35
N GLN A 91 27.72 -13.26 -35.40
CA GLN A 91 27.96 -14.16 -36.53
C GLN A 91 28.17 -15.63 -36.10
N PRO A 92 27.16 -16.28 -35.49
CA PRO A 92 27.22 -17.70 -35.17
C PRO A 92 27.46 -18.55 -36.43
N ASN A 93 28.18 -19.65 -36.25
CA ASN A 93 28.49 -20.61 -37.30
C ASN A 93 27.25 -21.45 -37.71
N GLY A 94 27.40 -22.32 -38.71
CA GLY A 94 26.33 -23.21 -39.18
C GLY A 94 25.83 -24.25 -38.18
N ALA A 95 26.42 -24.33 -36.98
CA ALA A 95 25.95 -25.14 -35.85
C ALA A 95 25.35 -24.28 -34.71
N GLY A 96 25.15 -22.97 -34.94
CA GLY A 96 24.54 -22.06 -33.97
C GLY A 96 25.48 -21.51 -32.89
N MET A 97 26.80 -21.74 -32.99
CA MET A 97 27.79 -21.32 -31.99
C MET A 97 28.65 -20.15 -32.47
N VAL A 98 28.96 -19.20 -31.59
CA VAL A 98 29.86 -18.06 -31.87
C VAL A 98 31.31 -18.46 -31.58
N SER A 99 32.23 -18.26 -32.53
CA SER A 99 33.66 -18.50 -32.27
C SER A 99 34.23 -17.49 -31.27
N TYR A 100 35.25 -17.86 -30.49
CA TYR A 100 35.84 -16.95 -29.50
C TYR A 100 36.32 -15.61 -30.12
N ASP A 101 36.84 -15.63 -31.35
CA ASP A 101 37.23 -14.43 -32.10
C ASP A 101 36.04 -13.63 -32.64
N GLY A 102 34.90 -14.28 -32.91
CA GLY A 102 33.61 -13.61 -33.11
C GLY A 102 33.16 -12.88 -31.84
N PHE A 103 33.23 -13.55 -30.70
CA PHE A 103 32.86 -13.01 -29.41
C PHE A 103 33.78 -11.87 -28.94
N ARG A 104 35.10 -11.99 -29.11
CA ARG A 104 36.07 -10.92 -28.80
C ARG A 104 35.77 -9.65 -29.62
N ARG A 105 35.48 -9.80 -30.92
CA ARG A 105 35.10 -8.68 -31.80
C ARG A 105 33.74 -8.11 -31.46
N GLY A 106 32.76 -8.95 -31.10
CA GLY A 106 31.44 -8.50 -30.65
C GLY A 106 31.49 -7.72 -29.34
N LEU A 107 32.26 -8.18 -28.35
CA LEU A 107 32.52 -7.42 -27.11
C LEU A 107 33.23 -6.10 -27.38
N GLN A 108 34.23 -6.07 -28.27
CA GLN A 108 34.90 -4.84 -28.69
C GLN A 108 33.94 -3.87 -29.41
N ALA A 109 33.02 -4.37 -30.24
CA ALA A 109 31.95 -3.58 -30.85
C ALA A 109 30.91 -3.08 -29.83
N MET A 110 30.76 -3.78 -28.69
CA MET A 110 30.02 -3.32 -27.51
C MET A 110 30.82 -2.34 -26.62
N GLY A 111 32.02 -1.92 -27.04
CA GLY A 111 32.91 -1.03 -26.29
C GLY A 111 33.79 -1.72 -25.23
N ILE A 112 33.67 -3.04 -25.05
CA ILE A 112 34.37 -3.79 -24.00
C ILE A 112 35.75 -4.22 -24.53
N SER A 113 36.78 -3.48 -24.11
CA SER A 113 38.16 -3.57 -24.62
C SER A 113 38.98 -4.69 -23.95
N CYS A 114 38.68 -5.94 -24.34
CA CYS A 114 39.44 -7.14 -23.99
C CYS A 114 40.83 -7.17 -24.68
N GLU A 115 41.75 -6.27 -24.30
CA GLU A 115 43.12 -6.22 -24.81
C GLU A 115 43.99 -7.37 -24.28
N ASP A 116 43.90 -7.65 -22.98
CA ASP A 116 44.66 -8.72 -22.31
C ASP A 116 44.12 -10.09 -22.74
N GLU A 117 44.97 -10.86 -23.41
CA GLU A 117 44.61 -12.16 -23.96
C GLU A 117 44.60 -13.28 -22.93
N GLU A 118 45.34 -13.17 -21.82
CA GLU A 118 45.25 -14.13 -20.72
C GLU A 118 43.94 -13.92 -19.95
N GLN A 119 43.58 -12.66 -19.64
CA GLN A 119 42.28 -12.35 -19.04
C GLN A 119 41.12 -12.77 -19.94
N PHE A 120 41.21 -12.56 -21.26
CA PHE A 120 40.17 -13.00 -22.19
C PHE A 120 40.06 -14.53 -22.27
N LYS A 121 41.17 -15.26 -22.37
CA LYS A 121 41.16 -16.74 -22.35
C LYS A 121 40.63 -17.30 -21.03
N ALA A 122 40.96 -16.66 -19.91
CA ALA A 122 40.49 -17.06 -18.59
C ALA A 122 38.98 -16.80 -18.42
N PHE A 123 38.46 -15.69 -18.93
CA PHE A 123 37.02 -15.40 -19.00
C PHE A 123 36.28 -16.38 -19.92
N ILE A 124 36.79 -16.65 -21.13
CA ILE A 124 36.25 -17.67 -22.03
C ILE A 124 36.19 -19.04 -21.34
N GLY A 125 37.23 -19.43 -20.60
CA GLY A 125 37.25 -20.66 -19.81
C GLY A 125 36.34 -20.70 -18.58
N GLN A 126 35.55 -19.65 -18.32
CA GLN A 126 34.43 -19.61 -17.36
C GLN A 126 33.06 -19.43 -18.06
N VAL A 127 33.05 -19.09 -19.36
CA VAL A 127 31.85 -18.91 -20.19
C VAL A 127 31.54 -20.20 -20.94
N ASP A 128 32.55 -20.80 -21.58
CA ASP A 128 32.51 -22.13 -22.21
C ASP A 128 32.82 -23.18 -21.12
N ASP A 129 31.77 -23.59 -20.39
CA ASP A 129 31.86 -24.53 -19.26
C ASP A 129 31.92 -26.00 -19.76
N ASP A 130 31.27 -26.29 -20.90
CA ASP A 130 31.25 -27.64 -21.50
C ASP A 130 32.47 -27.95 -22.39
N LYS A 131 33.19 -26.91 -22.83
CA LYS A 131 34.41 -26.93 -23.68
C LYS A 131 34.13 -27.43 -25.09
N SER A 132 32.96 -27.10 -25.61
CA SER A 132 32.51 -27.38 -26.98
C SER A 132 33.34 -26.67 -28.06
N GLY A 133 34.10 -25.63 -27.71
CA GLY A 133 35.00 -24.94 -28.64
C GLY A 133 34.36 -23.75 -29.36
N GLY A 134 33.22 -23.28 -28.86
CA GLY A 134 32.47 -22.14 -29.35
C GLY A 134 31.36 -21.82 -28.35
N ILE A 135 30.89 -20.58 -28.36
CA ILE A 135 29.93 -20.09 -27.35
C ILE A 135 28.52 -20.34 -27.86
N THR A 136 27.74 -21.14 -27.13
CA THR A 136 26.32 -21.35 -27.38
C THR A 136 25.48 -20.11 -27.01
N TYR A 137 24.18 -20.11 -27.35
CA TYR A 137 23.29 -19.01 -26.96
C TYR A 137 23.14 -18.86 -25.44
N GLU A 138 23.14 -19.97 -24.69
CA GLU A 138 23.01 -19.95 -23.22
C GLU A 138 24.28 -19.43 -22.52
N GLU A 139 25.45 -19.76 -23.05
CA GLU A 139 26.73 -19.26 -22.54
C GLU A 139 26.95 -17.79 -22.92
N PHE A 140 26.54 -17.39 -24.13
CA PHE A 140 26.50 -15.99 -24.54
C PHE A 140 25.58 -15.17 -23.60
N LEU A 141 24.38 -15.69 -23.32
CA LEU A 141 23.43 -15.09 -22.39
C LEU A 141 24.07 -14.88 -21.01
N TYR A 142 24.68 -15.94 -20.46
CA TYR A 142 25.35 -15.89 -19.16
C TYR A 142 26.50 -14.88 -19.15
N ALA A 143 27.36 -14.87 -20.18
CA ALA A 143 28.47 -13.94 -20.28
C ALA A 143 28.01 -12.47 -20.32
N ILE A 144 26.98 -12.15 -21.11
CA ILE A 144 26.42 -10.79 -21.18
C ILE A 144 25.74 -10.39 -19.85
N GLN A 145 25.06 -11.32 -19.16
CA GLN A 145 24.52 -11.08 -17.82
C GLN A 145 25.61 -10.74 -16.81
N GLU A 146 26.66 -11.57 -16.71
CA GLU A 146 27.74 -11.40 -15.73
C GLU A 146 28.53 -10.11 -15.98
N ILE A 147 28.77 -9.73 -17.23
CA ILE A 147 29.40 -8.46 -17.60
C ILE A 147 28.55 -7.25 -17.18
N LYS A 148 27.27 -7.20 -17.56
CA LYS A 148 26.36 -6.10 -17.17
C LYS A 148 26.21 -6.03 -15.65
N LEU A 149 26.15 -7.18 -14.96
CA LEU A 149 26.04 -7.23 -13.50
C LEU A 149 27.31 -6.70 -12.82
N ALA A 150 28.50 -7.06 -13.30
CA ALA A 150 29.78 -6.54 -12.79
C ALA A 150 29.89 -5.01 -12.98
N GLN A 151 29.40 -4.47 -14.10
CA GLN A 151 29.31 -3.03 -14.33
C GLN A 151 28.43 -2.33 -13.29
N LEU A 152 27.27 -2.92 -12.94
CA LEU A 152 26.37 -2.42 -11.90
C LEU A 152 26.94 -2.50 -10.46
N PHE A 153 28.05 -3.22 -10.24
CA PHE A 153 28.81 -3.21 -8.98
C PHE A 153 30.08 -2.34 -9.03
N SER A 154 30.49 -1.84 -10.20
CA SER A 154 31.67 -0.95 -10.31
C SER A 154 31.52 0.32 -9.46
N PRO A 155 32.48 0.63 -8.57
CA PRO A 155 32.46 1.86 -7.77
C PRO A 155 32.37 3.14 -8.62
N GLU A 156 32.90 3.11 -9.84
CA GLU A 156 32.91 4.23 -10.78
C GLU A 156 31.55 4.43 -11.47
N PHE A 157 30.81 3.34 -11.68
CA PHE A 157 29.44 3.38 -12.17
C PHE A 157 28.50 3.91 -11.07
N VAL A 158 28.57 3.33 -9.86
CA VAL A 158 27.78 3.77 -8.70
C VAL A 158 28.04 5.25 -8.38
N ARG A 159 29.29 5.74 -8.47
CA ARG A 159 29.63 7.18 -8.30
C ARG A 159 29.16 8.09 -9.43
N ALA A 160 28.86 7.58 -10.62
CA ALA A 160 28.26 8.39 -11.70
C ALA A 160 26.74 8.47 -11.49
N LEU A 161 26.10 7.31 -11.41
CA LEU A 161 24.67 7.15 -11.21
C LEU A 161 24.16 7.94 -9.99
N SER A 162 24.83 7.84 -8.84
CA SER A 162 24.47 8.61 -7.63
C SER A 162 24.57 10.14 -7.80
N ARG A 163 25.45 10.65 -8.70
CA ARG A 163 25.53 12.08 -9.04
C ARG A 163 24.46 12.52 -10.04
N GLU A 164 23.86 11.60 -10.78
CA GLU A 164 22.69 11.87 -11.64
C GLU A 164 21.39 11.84 -10.81
N TYR A 165 21.19 10.81 -9.97
CA TYR A 165 20.06 10.76 -9.04
C TYR A 165 20.02 11.97 -8.09
N ALA A 166 21.15 12.40 -7.54
CA ALA A 166 21.22 13.59 -6.68
C ALA A 166 20.88 14.91 -7.40
N LYS A 167 21.01 14.98 -8.73
CA LYS A 167 20.58 16.15 -9.51
C LYS A 167 19.07 16.17 -9.75
N MET A 168 18.47 15.01 -10.04
CA MET A 168 17.03 14.91 -10.35
C MET A 168 16.16 15.01 -9.09
N TYR A 169 16.47 14.22 -8.06
CA TYR A 169 15.63 14.08 -6.87
C TYR A 169 16.07 14.97 -5.69
N GLY A 170 17.12 15.79 -5.87
CA GLY A 170 17.57 16.79 -4.90
C GLY A 170 18.08 16.25 -3.56
N GLY A 171 18.32 14.94 -3.45
CA GLY A 171 18.66 14.26 -2.19
C GLY A 171 19.57 13.04 -2.38
N VAL A 172 19.72 12.26 -1.31
CA VAL A 172 20.39 10.96 -1.35
C VAL A 172 19.43 9.96 -2.02
N ALA A 173 19.93 9.13 -2.93
CA ALA A 173 19.13 8.09 -3.57
C ALA A 173 18.56 7.11 -2.51
N PRO A 174 17.32 6.62 -2.68
CA PRO A 174 16.76 5.60 -1.79
C PRO A 174 17.64 4.35 -1.80
N VAL A 175 17.84 3.74 -0.63
CA VAL A 175 18.65 2.53 -0.46
C VAL A 175 17.72 1.39 -0.07
N ALA A 176 17.48 0.46 -0.99
CA ALA A 176 16.65 -0.70 -0.73
C ALA A 176 17.31 -1.66 0.26
N SER A 177 16.55 -2.15 1.24
CA SER A 177 16.96 -3.28 2.05
C SER A 177 16.53 -4.58 1.33
N LEU A 178 17.47 -5.52 1.17
CA LEU A 178 17.24 -6.78 0.47
C LEU A 178 17.17 -7.94 1.47
N GLY A 179 16.10 -8.73 1.40
CA GLY A 179 15.94 -9.99 2.12
C GLY A 179 15.81 -11.17 1.16
N SER A 180 16.08 -12.38 1.67
CA SER A 180 15.72 -13.62 0.96
C SER A 180 15.35 -14.74 1.94
N ILE A 181 14.30 -15.49 1.58
CA ILE A 181 13.88 -16.71 2.25
C ILE A 181 13.91 -17.83 1.21
N GLU A 182 14.73 -18.84 1.46
CA GLU A 182 14.82 -20.05 0.66
C GLU A 182 14.23 -21.20 1.46
N TYR A 183 13.29 -21.95 0.88
CA TYR A 183 12.61 -23.01 1.61
C TYR A 183 12.31 -24.25 0.77
N SER A 184 12.04 -25.33 1.48
CA SER A 184 11.54 -26.63 1.04
C SER A 184 10.61 -27.19 2.13
N PRO A 185 9.88 -28.28 1.89
CA PRO A 185 8.99 -28.87 2.90
C PRO A 185 9.71 -29.19 4.22
N ASP A 186 10.96 -29.66 4.14
CA ASP A 186 11.82 -30.00 5.27
C ASP A 186 12.60 -28.81 5.85
N ARG A 187 13.15 -27.91 5.00
CA ARG A 187 14.19 -26.95 5.38
C ARG A 187 13.82 -25.50 5.04
N ILE A 188 14.33 -24.57 5.83
CA ILE A 188 14.23 -23.14 5.56
C ILE A 188 15.56 -22.44 5.88
N ARG A 189 15.90 -21.41 5.10
CA ARG A 189 17.00 -20.48 5.33
C ARG A 189 16.48 -19.07 5.08
N SER A 190 16.71 -18.14 6.01
CA SER A 190 16.34 -16.74 5.85
C SER A 190 17.54 -15.82 6.11
N ALA A 191 17.62 -14.72 5.38
CA ALA A 191 18.61 -13.66 5.55
C ALA A 191 17.94 -12.31 5.28
N TYR A 192 17.99 -11.40 6.26
CA TYR A 192 17.50 -10.02 6.15
C TYR A 192 18.15 -9.17 7.26
N PRO A 193 18.71 -7.99 6.95
CA PRO A 193 19.09 -7.56 5.60
C PRO A 193 20.25 -8.40 5.07
N ILE A 194 20.43 -8.41 3.74
CA ILE A 194 21.57 -9.05 3.08
C ILE A 194 22.72 -8.05 2.99
N GLU A 195 23.71 -8.17 3.88
CA GLU A 195 24.89 -7.31 3.91
C GLU A 195 25.75 -7.44 2.63
N GLY A 196 25.88 -8.66 2.10
CA GLY A 196 26.70 -8.99 0.94
C GLY A 196 25.93 -9.04 -0.39
N VAL A 197 25.29 -7.93 -0.78
CA VAL A 197 24.39 -7.87 -1.97
C VAL A 197 25.05 -8.40 -3.25
N GLU A 198 26.29 -8.03 -3.53
CA GLU A 198 27.07 -8.51 -4.68
C GLU A 198 27.16 -10.04 -4.71
N LYS A 199 27.69 -10.63 -3.63
CA LYS A 199 27.79 -12.09 -3.44
C LYS A 199 26.42 -12.78 -3.48
N PHE A 200 25.35 -12.10 -3.08
CA PHE A 200 23.99 -12.64 -3.17
C PHE A 200 23.47 -12.66 -4.61
N MET A 201 23.68 -11.60 -5.41
CA MET A 201 23.26 -11.59 -6.82
C MET A 201 23.94 -12.71 -7.62
N TYR A 202 25.24 -12.91 -7.45
CA TYR A 202 25.96 -14.04 -8.06
C TYR A 202 25.57 -15.42 -7.49
N SER A 203 24.81 -15.50 -6.39
CA SER A 203 24.40 -16.79 -5.81
C SER A 203 23.24 -17.43 -6.59
N ARG A 204 23.38 -18.72 -6.92
CA ARG A 204 22.30 -19.55 -7.45
C ARG A 204 21.42 -20.09 -6.29
N ARG A 205 20.12 -20.31 -6.54
CA ARG A 205 19.20 -20.98 -5.59
C ARG A 205 19.78 -22.35 -5.21
N PRO A 206 19.89 -22.71 -3.92
CA PRO A 206 20.40 -24.02 -3.51
C PRO A 206 19.53 -25.17 -4.01
N ASN A 207 20.16 -26.26 -4.45
CA ASN A 207 19.49 -27.45 -5.00
C ASN A 207 18.51 -28.15 -4.03
N TRP A 208 18.56 -27.84 -2.73
CA TRP A 208 17.62 -28.37 -1.73
C TRP A 208 16.34 -27.53 -1.59
N ALA A 209 16.36 -26.25 -1.98
CA ALA A 209 15.21 -25.36 -1.85
C ALA A 209 14.27 -25.55 -3.04
N SER A 210 12.96 -25.68 -2.80
CA SER A 210 11.96 -25.58 -3.87
C SER A 210 11.82 -24.13 -4.32
N VAL A 211 11.73 -23.18 -3.39
CA VAL A 211 11.51 -21.76 -3.70
C VAL A 211 12.61 -20.88 -3.11
N ARG A 212 13.08 -19.89 -3.88
CA ARG A 212 13.76 -18.70 -3.37
C ARG A 212 12.81 -17.51 -3.48
N TRP A 213 12.37 -16.99 -2.34
CA TRP A 213 11.75 -15.68 -2.25
C TRP A 213 12.84 -14.62 -2.01
N ILE A 214 12.74 -13.48 -2.70
CA ILE A 214 13.56 -12.29 -2.52
C ILE A 214 12.60 -11.13 -2.22
N ASN A 215 12.91 -10.28 -1.24
CA ASN A 215 12.13 -9.09 -0.91
C ASN A 215 13.02 -7.85 -0.95
N ALA A 216 12.61 -6.82 -1.67
CA ALA A 216 13.25 -5.51 -1.69
C ALA A 216 12.31 -4.47 -1.06
N GLU A 217 12.73 -3.89 0.05
CA GLU A 217 12.00 -2.83 0.76
C GLU A 217 12.70 -1.49 0.49
N GLY A 218 12.02 -0.59 -0.22
CA GLY A 218 12.58 0.62 -0.82
C GLY A 218 12.74 0.48 -2.34
N THR A 219 12.22 1.44 -3.09
CA THR A 219 12.37 1.55 -4.55
C THR A 219 13.73 2.17 -4.91
N ASP A 220 14.81 1.36 -4.85
CA ASP A 220 16.15 1.73 -5.34
C ASP A 220 16.33 1.32 -6.82
N PRO A 221 16.45 2.28 -7.77
CA PRO A 221 16.68 1.98 -9.18
C PRO A 221 17.98 1.21 -9.46
N LEU A 222 19.02 1.34 -8.62
CA LEU A 222 20.25 0.56 -8.76
C LEU A 222 20.05 -0.89 -8.30
N MET A 223 19.28 -1.13 -7.24
CA MET A 223 18.86 -2.48 -6.85
C MET A 223 17.97 -3.10 -7.95
N MET A 224 17.01 -2.34 -8.48
CA MET A 224 16.13 -2.80 -9.54
C MET A 224 16.87 -3.12 -10.83
N ARG A 225 17.83 -2.29 -11.28
CA ARG A 225 18.69 -2.62 -12.44
C ARG A 225 19.53 -3.90 -12.20
N ARG A 226 20.01 -4.14 -10.97
CA ARG A 226 20.73 -5.38 -10.61
C ARG A 226 19.83 -6.61 -10.65
N LEU A 227 18.62 -6.52 -10.10
CA LEU A 227 17.61 -7.58 -10.16
C LEU A 227 17.18 -7.85 -11.61
N ALA A 228 16.92 -6.79 -12.40
CA ALA A 228 16.55 -6.87 -13.81
C ALA A 228 17.62 -7.60 -14.65
N VAL A 229 18.89 -7.22 -14.51
CA VAL A 229 19.99 -7.92 -15.22
C VAL A 229 20.12 -9.38 -14.74
N ARG A 230 20.04 -9.61 -13.43
CA ARG A 230 20.25 -10.93 -12.84
C ARG A 230 19.14 -11.93 -13.15
N TYR A 231 17.90 -11.47 -13.28
CA TYR A 231 16.70 -12.31 -13.44
C TYR A 231 16.01 -12.15 -14.80
N ARG A 232 16.48 -11.25 -15.68
CA ARG A 232 15.88 -10.91 -16.98
C ARG A 232 14.45 -10.38 -16.83
N LEU A 233 14.26 -9.45 -15.91
CA LEU A 233 12.97 -8.78 -15.71
C LEU A 233 12.70 -7.86 -16.90
N HIS A 234 11.44 -7.82 -17.36
CA HIS A 234 11.07 -7.10 -18.58
C HIS A 234 11.16 -5.58 -18.34
N PRO A 235 11.66 -4.78 -19.29
CA PRO A 235 11.86 -3.34 -19.05
C PRO A 235 10.61 -2.62 -18.56
N LEU A 236 9.46 -2.84 -19.21
CA LEU A 236 8.18 -2.22 -18.82
C LEU A 236 7.74 -2.63 -17.41
N ALA A 237 7.91 -3.90 -17.02
CA ALA A 237 7.56 -4.36 -15.67
C ALA A 237 8.51 -3.82 -14.58
N VAL A 238 9.69 -3.32 -14.96
CA VAL A 238 10.63 -2.63 -14.05
C VAL A 238 10.36 -1.12 -14.02
N GLU A 239 9.96 -0.53 -15.15
CA GLU A 239 9.45 0.83 -15.27
C GLU A 239 8.20 1.04 -14.42
N ASP A 240 7.19 0.17 -14.57
CA ASP A 240 5.98 0.05 -13.72
C ASP A 240 6.28 0.06 -12.21
N THR A 241 7.46 -0.45 -11.82
CA THR A 241 7.88 -0.67 -10.43
C THR A 241 8.80 0.45 -9.91
N LEU A 242 9.16 1.39 -10.78
CA LEU A 242 9.98 2.57 -10.47
C LEU A 242 9.28 3.90 -10.77
N ASP A 243 8.07 3.87 -11.35
CA ASP A 243 7.20 5.04 -11.46
C ASP A 243 6.85 5.59 -10.07
N ALA A 244 6.57 6.90 -10.01
CA ALA A 244 6.11 7.61 -8.83
C ALA A 244 4.58 7.70 -8.74
N ASP A 245 3.86 7.47 -9.85
CA ASP A 245 2.41 7.31 -9.83
C ASP A 245 2.03 5.83 -9.58
N LEU A 246 0.99 5.61 -8.75
CA LEU A 246 0.58 4.27 -8.31
C LEU A 246 -0.11 3.48 -9.43
N GLU A 247 0.58 2.48 -9.98
CA GLU A 247 0.06 1.67 -11.07
C GLU A 247 -1.17 0.85 -10.65
N ARG A 248 -2.08 0.63 -11.61
CA ARG A 248 -3.33 -0.08 -11.35
C ARG A 248 -3.06 -1.60 -11.24
N PRO A 249 -3.61 -2.31 -10.23
CA PRO A 249 -3.41 -3.75 -10.10
C PRO A 249 -3.70 -4.52 -11.39
N LYS A 250 -2.67 -5.21 -11.90
CA LYS A 250 -2.63 -5.87 -13.22
C LYS A 250 -1.72 -7.09 -13.18
N TYR A 251 -2.05 -8.09 -13.99
CA TYR A 251 -1.23 -9.28 -14.21
C TYR A 251 -0.82 -9.39 -15.68
N GLU A 252 0.47 -9.62 -15.92
CA GLU A 252 1.08 -9.67 -17.26
C GLU A 252 2.09 -10.83 -17.36
N HIS A 253 2.15 -11.50 -18.50
CA HIS A 253 3.04 -12.63 -18.75
C HIS A 253 4.10 -12.24 -19.79
N TYR A 254 5.38 -12.52 -19.51
CA TYR A 254 6.53 -12.27 -20.38
C TYR A 254 7.36 -13.56 -20.53
N ASP A 255 8.11 -13.70 -21.63
CA ASP A 255 8.88 -14.93 -21.97
C ASP A 255 9.76 -15.49 -20.83
N GLU A 256 10.27 -14.64 -19.94
CA GLU A 256 11.17 -15.04 -18.85
C GLU A 256 10.51 -15.14 -17.46
N HIS A 257 9.32 -14.55 -17.26
CA HIS A 257 8.64 -14.40 -15.97
C HIS A 257 7.25 -13.73 -16.13
N SER A 258 6.36 -13.93 -15.16
CA SER A 258 5.11 -13.16 -15.07
C SER A 258 5.26 -12.00 -14.08
N SER A 259 4.68 -10.85 -14.39
CA SER A 259 4.63 -9.64 -13.55
C SER A 259 3.25 -9.50 -12.92
N LEU A 260 3.19 -9.14 -11.63
CA LEU A 260 1.95 -8.88 -10.90
C LEU A 260 2.11 -7.60 -10.07
N VAL A 261 1.39 -6.54 -10.44
CA VAL A 261 1.35 -5.29 -9.67
C VAL A 261 0.12 -5.29 -8.76
N LEU A 262 0.31 -4.88 -7.51
CA LEU A 262 -0.68 -4.84 -6.44
C LEU A 262 -0.62 -3.48 -5.72
N GLN A 263 -1.75 -3.04 -5.17
CA GLN A 263 -1.81 -1.90 -4.26
C GLN A 263 -2.09 -2.41 -2.84
N THR A 264 -1.11 -2.27 -1.96
CA THR A 264 -1.20 -2.62 -0.53
C THR A 264 -1.71 -1.44 0.30
N VAL A 265 -2.56 -1.71 1.29
CA VAL A 265 -3.06 -0.68 2.22
C VAL A 265 -2.97 -1.16 3.65
N HIS A 266 -2.21 -0.41 4.44
CA HIS A 266 -1.95 -0.75 5.84
C HIS A 266 -2.81 0.05 6.82
N ALA A 267 -3.14 -0.57 7.95
CA ALA A 267 -3.78 0.10 9.08
C ALA A 267 -2.75 0.92 9.87
N ARG A 268 -2.93 2.23 10.01
CA ARG A 268 -1.96 3.12 10.69
C ARG A 268 -1.75 2.80 12.18
N ASP A 269 -2.77 2.24 12.83
CA ASP A 269 -2.68 1.63 14.15
C ASP A 269 -3.44 0.31 14.11
N LEU A 270 -2.74 -0.76 13.71
CA LEU A 270 -3.30 -2.11 13.60
C LEU A 270 -3.98 -2.56 14.91
N LYS A 271 -3.44 -2.18 16.07
CA LYS A 271 -4.02 -2.55 17.37
C LYS A 271 -5.39 -1.90 17.58
N LYS A 272 -5.53 -0.60 17.29
CA LYS A 272 -6.83 0.08 17.37
C LYS A 272 -7.80 -0.41 16.31
N THR A 273 -7.34 -0.65 15.08
CA THR A 273 -8.18 -1.19 14.01
C THR A 273 -8.74 -2.57 14.39
N LEU A 274 -7.97 -3.42 15.08
CA LEU A 274 -8.47 -4.69 15.63
C LEU A 274 -9.43 -4.50 16.82
N GLU A 275 -9.20 -3.51 17.72
CA GLU A 275 -10.15 -3.15 18.78
C GLU A 275 -11.51 -2.74 18.18
N TYR A 276 -11.52 -1.78 17.26
CA TYR A 276 -12.75 -1.28 16.64
C TYR A 276 -13.42 -2.30 15.72
N GLN A 277 -12.66 -3.14 15.01
CA GLN A 277 -13.19 -4.32 14.31
C GLN A 277 -13.95 -5.24 15.27
N SER A 278 -13.38 -5.54 16.45
CA SER A 278 -14.03 -6.41 17.44
C SER A 278 -15.33 -5.80 18.00
N MET A 279 -15.33 -4.50 18.31
CA MET A 279 -16.53 -3.78 18.76
C MET A 279 -17.62 -3.74 17.70
N TYR A 280 -17.24 -3.50 16.43
CA TYR A 280 -18.19 -3.50 15.32
C TYR A 280 -18.80 -4.88 15.10
N ARG A 281 -17.99 -5.94 15.04
CA ARG A 281 -18.48 -7.33 14.89
C ARG A 281 -19.39 -7.72 16.07
N ALA A 282 -19.08 -7.32 17.29
CA ALA A 282 -19.97 -7.52 18.44
C ALA A 282 -21.31 -6.75 18.31
N SER A 283 -21.29 -5.53 17.76
CA SER A 283 -22.51 -4.71 17.56
C SER A 283 -23.51 -5.27 16.54
N LEU A 284 -23.06 -6.16 15.63
CA LEU A 284 -23.91 -6.78 14.61
C LEU A 284 -24.72 -7.99 15.11
N TYR A 285 -24.30 -8.63 16.22
CA TYR A 285 -24.89 -9.89 16.72
C TYR A 285 -25.41 -9.76 18.15
N VAL A 286 -25.83 -8.57 18.54
CA VAL A 286 -26.39 -8.27 19.87
C VAL A 286 -27.70 -9.02 20.05
N ARG A 287 -27.73 -9.94 21.03
CA ARG A 287 -28.96 -10.64 21.46
C ARG A 287 -29.81 -9.71 22.33
N ASP A 288 -31.10 -10.00 22.46
CA ASP A 288 -32.14 -9.14 23.07
C ASP A 288 -31.80 -8.53 24.45
N ASN A 289 -30.99 -9.21 25.27
CA ASN A 289 -30.56 -8.76 26.61
C ASN A 289 -29.15 -8.15 26.65
N GLY A 290 -28.47 -8.04 25.51
CA GLY A 290 -27.16 -7.41 25.39
C GLY A 290 -27.28 -5.93 25.04
N VAL A 291 -26.39 -5.10 25.59
CA VAL A 291 -26.23 -3.72 25.14
C VAL A 291 -25.16 -3.71 24.04
N SER A 292 -25.47 -3.14 22.88
CA SER A 292 -24.48 -2.91 21.81
C SER A 292 -23.32 -2.05 22.34
N PRO A 293 -22.04 -2.37 22.02
CA PRO A 293 -20.89 -1.63 22.56
C PRO A 293 -20.99 -0.11 22.40
N PHE A 294 -21.63 0.36 21.33
CA PHE A 294 -21.80 1.79 21.05
C PHE A 294 -23.05 2.40 21.70
N GLU A 295 -24.07 1.62 22.07
CA GLU A 295 -25.30 2.18 22.67
C GLU A 295 -25.11 2.60 24.13
N SER A 296 -24.22 1.93 24.88
CA SER A 296 -23.83 2.37 26.23
C SER A 296 -22.99 3.66 26.25
N MET A 297 -22.37 4.05 25.13
CA MET A 297 -21.45 5.19 25.09
C MET A 297 -22.19 6.53 25.24
N GLY A 298 -21.64 7.40 26.10
CA GLY A 298 -22.07 8.78 26.27
C GLY A 298 -21.40 9.74 25.28
N LYS A 299 -21.97 10.94 25.09
CA LYS A 299 -21.48 11.92 24.10
C LYS A 299 -19.96 12.18 24.18
N ALA A 300 -19.41 12.38 25.38
CA ALA A 300 -17.99 12.68 25.55
C ALA A 300 -17.04 11.51 25.15
N GLU A 301 -17.45 10.25 25.36
CA GLU A 301 -16.67 9.09 24.89
C GLU A 301 -16.74 8.98 23.36
N LEU A 302 -17.93 9.19 22.77
CA LEU A 302 -18.13 9.15 21.33
C LEU A 302 -17.29 10.21 20.61
N GLU A 303 -17.27 11.45 21.10
CA GLU A 303 -16.39 12.51 20.58
C GLU A 303 -14.91 12.08 20.62
N SER A 304 -14.42 11.63 21.78
CA SER A 304 -13.02 11.20 21.95
C SER A 304 -12.64 10.06 21.00
N ARG A 305 -13.48 9.01 20.88
CA ARG A 305 -13.23 7.88 19.99
C ARG A 305 -13.33 8.26 18.51
N LEU A 306 -14.21 9.21 18.15
CA LEU A 306 -14.33 9.70 16.77
C LEU A 306 -13.16 10.60 16.37
N ASP A 307 -12.60 11.39 17.30
CA ASP A 307 -11.39 12.18 17.05
C ASP A 307 -10.13 11.29 16.98
N GLU A 308 -10.06 10.19 17.71
CA GLU A 308 -9.05 9.14 17.48
C GLU A 308 -9.16 8.54 16.07
N LEU A 309 -10.39 8.30 15.60
CA LEU A 309 -10.69 7.82 14.25
C LEU A 309 -10.88 8.95 13.21
N ALA A 310 -10.27 10.12 13.41
CA ALA A 310 -10.36 11.25 12.47
C ALA A 310 -9.80 10.90 11.06
N MET A 311 -10.05 11.78 10.08
CA MET A 311 -9.67 11.55 8.68
C MET A 311 -8.19 11.17 8.54
N GLY A 312 -7.90 10.08 7.83
CA GLY A 312 -6.53 9.64 7.58
C GLY A 312 -5.82 9.05 8.79
N ARG A 313 -6.53 8.73 9.89
CA ARG A 313 -5.97 8.01 11.06
C ARG A 313 -6.20 6.49 11.05
N ILE A 314 -7.18 6.02 10.27
CA ILE A 314 -7.49 4.58 10.14
C ILE A 314 -6.53 3.93 9.13
N MET A 315 -6.40 4.56 7.96
CA MET A 315 -5.82 3.97 6.75
C MET A 315 -4.55 4.74 6.33
N ALA A 316 -3.53 4.01 5.89
CA ALA A 316 -2.41 4.57 5.13
C ALA A 316 -2.90 5.06 3.74
N PRO A 317 -2.11 5.88 3.01
CA PRO A 317 -2.23 5.84 1.55
C PRO A 317 -1.99 4.40 1.04
N PRO A 318 -2.53 4.02 -0.13
CA PRO A 318 -2.02 2.85 -0.84
C PRO A 318 -0.54 3.04 -1.20
N GLU A 319 0.20 1.95 -1.11
CA GLU A 319 1.60 1.79 -1.53
C GLU A 319 1.66 0.64 -2.54
N GLN A 320 2.60 0.67 -3.48
CA GLN A 320 2.74 -0.36 -4.49
C GLN A 320 3.53 -1.57 -4.00
N LEU A 321 3.07 -2.75 -4.41
CA LEU A 321 3.77 -4.03 -4.30
C LEU A 321 3.84 -4.66 -5.69
N SER A 322 5.04 -4.71 -6.26
CA SER A 322 5.30 -5.42 -7.51
C SER A 322 5.88 -6.80 -7.21
N LEU A 323 5.39 -7.83 -7.91
CA LEU A 323 5.91 -9.19 -7.87
C LEU A 323 6.43 -9.61 -9.26
N TYR A 324 7.61 -10.22 -9.28
CA TYR A 324 8.12 -10.95 -10.45
C TYR A 324 8.14 -12.46 -10.13
N ILE A 325 7.52 -13.25 -10.98
CA ILE A 325 7.17 -14.65 -10.73
C ILE A 325 7.86 -15.53 -11.78
N MET A 326 8.72 -16.43 -11.32
CA MET A 326 9.40 -17.46 -12.11
C MET A 326 9.17 -18.82 -11.46
N ASP A 327 9.36 -19.93 -12.17
CA ASP A 327 9.12 -21.32 -11.72
C ASP A 327 9.49 -21.61 -10.25
N ASN A 328 10.67 -21.13 -9.83
CA ASN A 328 11.30 -21.45 -8.55
C ASN A 328 11.78 -20.19 -7.80
N VAL A 329 11.46 -18.99 -8.29
CA VAL A 329 11.89 -17.70 -7.71
C VAL A 329 10.72 -16.72 -7.71
N VAL A 330 10.49 -16.05 -6.59
CA VAL A 330 9.58 -14.90 -6.50
C VAL A 330 10.38 -13.71 -5.97
N ILE A 331 10.25 -12.55 -6.62
CA ILE A 331 10.82 -11.29 -6.17
C ILE A 331 9.66 -10.37 -5.81
N SER A 332 9.58 -9.88 -4.58
CA SER A 332 8.67 -8.80 -4.18
C SER A 332 9.44 -7.49 -4.00
N VAL A 333 8.86 -6.39 -4.47
CA VAL A 333 9.40 -5.03 -4.37
C VAL A 333 8.32 -4.12 -3.78
N GLN A 334 8.68 -3.34 -2.77
CA GLN A 334 7.77 -2.46 -2.03
C GLN A 334 8.40 -1.09 -1.79
N GLU A 335 7.61 -0.02 -1.81
CA GLU A 335 8.08 1.33 -1.45
C GLU A 335 8.58 1.42 0.01
N SER A 336 7.79 0.86 0.93
CA SER A 336 7.99 0.92 2.38
C SER A 336 8.22 -0.47 3.01
N PRO A 337 8.94 -0.57 4.15
CA PRO A 337 8.99 -1.78 4.95
C PRO A 337 7.59 -2.16 5.48
N SER A 338 7.06 -3.30 5.03
CA SER A 338 5.66 -3.69 5.25
C SER A 338 5.46 -4.80 6.30
N THR A 339 4.19 -5.05 6.63
CA THR A 339 3.73 -6.21 7.43
C THR A 339 3.89 -7.56 6.72
N LEU A 340 4.09 -7.59 5.40
CA LEU A 340 4.07 -8.79 4.58
C LEU A 340 5.26 -9.71 4.90
N TRP A 341 6.48 -9.17 4.93
CA TRP A 341 7.70 -9.92 5.23
C TRP A 341 7.65 -10.68 6.56
N PRO A 342 7.39 -10.05 7.73
CA PRO A 342 7.32 -10.76 9.00
C PRO A 342 6.14 -11.75 9.06
N THR A 343 4.98 -11.42 8.46
CA THR A 343 3.80 -12.29 8.47
C THR A 343 4.03 -13.58 7.70
N LEU A 344 4.53 -13.48 6.46
CA LEU A 344 4.83 -14.65 5.65
C LEU A 344 6.04 -15.43 6.18
N LYS A 345 7.05 -14.75 6.71
CA LYS A 345 8.16 -15.42 7.42
C LYS A 345 7.66 -16.26 8.58
N GLN A 346 6.71 -15.77 9.39
CA GLN A 346 6.10 -16.57 10.47
C GLN A 346 5.28 -17.76 9.93
N ARG A 347 4.53 -17.57 8.84
CA ARG A 347 3.81 -18.68 8.15
C ARG A 347 4.79 -19.73 7.59
N LEU A 348 6.00 -19.35 7.16
CA LEU A 348 7.05 -20.23 6.60
C LEU A 348 7.95 -20.90 7.66
N ASP A 349 8.31 -20.20 8.74
CA ASP A 349 9.06 -20.77 9.87
C ASP A 349 8.27 -21.91 10.54
N THR A 350 6.92 -21.85 10.49
CA THR A 350 6.02 -22.89 10.97
C THR A 350 6.18 -24.19 10.15
N SER A 351 6.78 -25.21 10.77
CA SER A 351 6.97 -26.53 10.16
C SER A 351 5.66 -27.13 9.63
N TYR A 352 5.72 -27.74 8.44
CA TYR A 352 4.59 -28.35 7.73
C TYR A 352 3.43 -27.40 7.37
N SER A 353 3.60 -26.07 7.42
CA SER A 353 2.61 -25.14 6.85
C SER A 353 2.44 -25.37 5.34
N LYS A 354 1.25 -25.08 4.79
CA LYS A 354 0.99 -25.24 3.34
C LYS A 354 1.97 -24.42 2.50
N VAL A 355 2.22 -23.16 2.89
CA VAL A 355 3.18 -22.26 2.21
C VAL A 355 4.56 -22.91 2.04
N ARG A 356 5.04 -23.63 3.05
CA ARG A 356 6.35 -24.31 3.05
C ARG A 356 6.37 -25.61 2.25
N GLN A 357 5.23 -26.29 2.12
CA GLN A 357 5.10 -27.52 1.34
C GLN A 357 4.93 -27.25 -0.17
N SER A 358 4.36 -26.10 -0.53
CA SER A 358 3.99 -25.75 -1.91
C SER A 358 5.05 -24.90 -2.64
N GLY A 359 4.92 -24.81 -3.97
CA GLY A 359 5.79 -24.01 -4.84
C GLY A 359 5.43 -22.51 -4.88
N THR A 360 6.06 -21.81 -5.82
CA THR A 360 5.93 -20.35 -6.06
C THR A 360 4.48 -19.90 -6.22
N ALA A 361 3.68 -20.63 -6.99
CA ALA A 361 2.26 -20.36 -7.20
C ALA A 361 1.45 -20.19 -5.89
N PHE A 362 1.76 -20.97 -4.85
CA PHE A 362 1.10 -20.85 -3.54
C PHE A 362 1.68 -19.71 -2.69
N LEU A 363 2.97 -19.37 -2.87
CA LEU A 363 3.57 -18.18 -2.25
C LEU A 363 2.95 -16.89 -2.80
N VAL A 364 2.71 -16.82 -4.12
CA VAL A 364 2.01 -15.70 -4.76
C VAL A 364 0.58 -15.57 -4.23
N TYR A 365 -0.19 -16.66 -4.16
CA TYR A 365 -1.47 -16.66 -3.44
C TYR A 365 -1.32 -16.14 -2.00
N SER A 366 -0.36 -16.66 -1.23
CA SER A 366 -0.13 -16.27 0.16
C SER A 366 0.23 -14.79 0.33
N ILE A 367 0.87 -14.18 -0.68
CA ILE A 367 1.13 -12.73 -0.73
C ILE A 367 -0.18 -11.97 -0.93
N VAL A 368 -0.96 -12.29 -1.97
CA VAL A 368 -2.22 -11.59 -2.27
C VAL A 368 -3.24 -11.75 -1.13
N ASP A 369 -3.30 -12.93 -0.53
CA ASP A 369 -4.05 -13.29 0.69
C ASP A 369 -3.80 -12.29 1.83
N VAL A 370 -2.54 -12.08 2.22
CA VAL A 370 -2.15 -11.13 3.27
C VAL A 370 -2.51 -9.68 2.90
N CYS A 371 -2.40 -9.31 1.62
CA CYS A 371 -2.74 -7.96 1.16
C CYS A 371 -4.26 -7.69 1.23
N VAL A 372 -5.09 -8.70 0.96
CA VAL A 372 -6.56 -8.61 1.02
C VAL A 372 -7.08 -8.70 2.47
N ASP A 373 -6.45 -9.52 3.31
CA ASP A 373 -6.82 -9.70 4.72
C ASP A 373 -6.81 -8.38 5.49
N GLU A 374 -5.84 -7.48 5.23
CA GLU A 374 -5.74 -6.18 5.92
C GLU A 374 -6.89 -5.21 5.60
N LEU A 375 -7.58 -5.38 4.47
CA LEU A 375 -8.73 -4.53 4.10
C LEU A 375 -9.94 -4.76 5.02
N SER A 376 -10.10 -5.97 5.57
CA SER A 376 -11.26 -6.36 6.39
C SER A 376 -11.28 -5.69 7.78
N PRO A 377 -10.18 -5.64 8.57
CA PRO A 377 -10.09 -4.80 9.77
C PRO A 377 -10.40 -3.32 9.51
N ILE A 378 -9.92 -2.77 8.39
CA ILE A 378 -10.09 -1.37 8.00
C ILE A 378 -11.57 -1.07 7.69
N ALA A 379 -12.23 -1.90 6.86
CA ALA A 379 -13.65 -1.80 6.55
C ALA A 379 -14.54 -1.86 7.81
N HIS A 380 -14.27 -2.80 8.71
CA HIS A 380 -15.00 -2.92 9.97
C HIS A 380 -14.75 -1.76 10.94
N THR A 381 -13.57 -1.11 10.88
CA THR A 381 -13.28 0.10 11.67
C THR A 381 -14.05 1.32 11.15
N PHE A 382 -14.23 1.46 9.83
CA PHE A 382 -15.22 2.40 9.30
C PHE A 382 -16.64 2.06 9.75
N GLY A 383 -16.97 0.77 9.88
CA GLY A 383 -18.22 0.32 10.51
C GLY A 383 -18.43 0.84 11.93
N ALA A 384 -17.41 0.71 12.80
CA ALA A 384 -17.44 1.29 14.14
C ALA A 384 -17.62 2.81 14.11
N LYS A 385 -16.90 3.52 13.23
CA LYS A 385 -17.00 4.97 13.05
C LYS A 385 -18.41 5.42 12.65
N VAL A 386 -19.04 4.73 11.70
CA VAL A 386 -20.43 4.99 11.28
C VAL A 386 -21.44 4.67 12.39
N ALA A 387 -21.24 3.59 13.15
CA ALA A 387 -22.08 3.26 14.30
C ALA A 387 -21.99 4.32 15.42
N MET A 388 -20.78 4.80 15.73
CA MET A 388 -20.57 5.88 16.71
C MET A 388 -21.14 7.22 16.24
N LEU A 389 -21.02 7.58 14.96
CA LEU A 389 -21.68 8.76 14.39
C LEU A 389 -23.22 8.64 14.46
N SER A 390 -23.77 7.45 14.20
CA SER A 390 -25.20 7.18 14.36
C SER A 390 -25.69 7.37 15.81
N ARG A 391 -24.89 6.94 16.80
CA ARG A 391 -25.17 7.16 18.22
C ARG A 391 -25.04 8.63 18.62
N LEU A 392 -24.02 9.33 18.10
CA LEU A 392 -23.82 10.76 18.36
C LEU A 392 -24.99 11.60 17.84
N LEU A 393 -25.49 11.30 16.64
CA LEU A 393 -26.70 11.92 16.06
C LEU A 393 -27.93 11.74 16.96
N ARG A 394 -28.10 10.58 17.61
CA ARG A 394 -29.19 10.34 18.58
C ARG A 394 -29.04 11.12 19.89
N HIS A 395 -27.82 11.42 20.33
CA HIS A 395 -27.56 12.20 21.56
C HIS A 395 -27.73 13.71 21.38
N ASP A 396 -27.34 14.26 20.23
CA ASP A 396 -27.45 15.69 19.94
C ASP A 396 -27.72 15.97 18.45
N PRO A 397 -28.97 15.85 17.98
CA PRO A 397 -29.33 16.15 16.59
C PRO A 397 -29.13 17.62 16.21
N ARG A 398 -29.11 18.53 17.19
CA ARG A 398 -29.10 19.98 16.97
C ARG A 398 -27.72 20.50 16.56
N ASN A 399 -26.66 19.95 17.17
CA ASN A 399 -25.28 20.38 16.96
C ASN A 399 -24.43 19.33 16.20
N PHE A 400 -25.08 18.37 15.54
CA PHE A 400 -24.39 17.30 14.82
C PHE A 400 -23.66 17.83 13.56
N ASP A 401 -22.36 17.55 13.47
CA ASP A 401 -21.54 17.92 12.31
C ASP A 401 -21.68 16.91 11.15
N VAL A 402 -22.45 17.29 10.14
CA VAL A 402 -22.68 16.49 8.92
C VAL A 402 -21.40 16.31 8.11
N ASP A 403 -20.42 17.21 8.19
CA ASP A 403 -19.16 17.02 7.49
C ASP A 403 -18.44 15.76 7.97
N ARG A 404 -18.61 15.34 9.23
CA ARG A 404 -18.02 14.07 9.71
C ARG A 404 -18.56 12.86 8.95
N LEU A 405 -19.84 12.85 8.57
CA LEU A 405 -20.43 11.82 7.69
C LEU A 405 -19.89 11.93 6.26
N ALA A 406 -19.76 13.14 5.71
CA ALA A 406 -19.22 13.35 4.36
C ALA A 406 -17.74 12.92 4.28
N LYS A 407 -16.93 13.27 5.28
CA LYS A 407 -15.52 12.89 5.45
C LYS A 407 -15.39 11.36 5.56
N CYS A 408 -16.19 10.71 6.43
CA CYS A 408 -16.22 9.25 6.55
C CYS A 408 -16.64 8.56 5.24
N SER A 409 -17.64 9.11 4.54
CA SER A 409 -18.10 8.60 3.23
C SER A 409 -17.03 8.71 2.15
N LYS A 410 -16.16 9.74 2.19
CA LYS A 410 -15.01 9.86 1.29
C LYS A 410 -13.98 8.77 1.56
N GLU A 411 -13.69 8.49 2.83
CA GLU A 411 -12.72 7.44 3.21
C GLU A 411 -13.21 6.04 2.81
N ILE A 412 -14.48 5.71 3.06
CA ILE A 412 -15.08 4.42 2.65
C ILE A 412 -15.07 4.26 1.13
N LYS A 413 -15.34 5.33 0.36
CA LYS A 413 -15.18 5.31 -1.11
C LYS A 413 -13.73 5.06 -1.54
N GLY A 414 -12.76 5.64 -0.81
CA GLY A 414 -11.34 5.39 -1.03
C GLY A 414 -10.99 3.90 -0.93
N LEU A 415 -11.42 3.24 0.15
CA LEU A 415 -11.25 1.79 0.31
C LEU A 415 -11.96 1.00 -0.81
N LYS A 416 -13.20 1.37 -1.15
CA LYS A 416 -13.97 0.67 -2.20
C LYS A 416 -13.30 0.74 -3.59
N LEU A 417 -12.65 1.85 -3.93
CA LEU A 417 -11.98 2.02 -5.23
C LEU A 417 -10.86 1.00 -5.47
N LEU A 418 -10.26 0.47 -4.40
CA LEU A 418 -9.20 -0.56 -4.45
C LEU A 418 -9.75 -1.98 -4.65
N CYS A 419 -10.97 -2.24 -4.20
CA CYS A 419 -11.58 -3.58 -4.25
C CYS A 419 -11.84 -4.03 -5.70
N LYS A 420 -12.27 -3.11 -6.59
CA LYS A 420 -12.56 -3.44 -7.99
C LYS A 420 -11.30 -3.88 -8.78
N PRO A 421 -10.18 -3.12 -8.80
CA PRO A 421 -8.94 -3.57 -9.45
C PRO A 421 -8.41 -4.90 -8.90
N LEU A 422 -8.42 -5.09 -7.57
CA LEU A 422 -7.99 -6.36 -6.97
C LEU A 422 -8.85 -7.55 -7.43
N ARG A 423 -10.17 -7.36 -7.55
CA ARG A 423 -11.06 -8.41 -8.09
C ARG A 423 -10.77 -8.71 -9.56
N GLU A 424 -10.52 -7.69 -10.39
CA GLU A 424 -10.16 -7.86 -11.81
C GLU A 424 -8.82 -8.59 -11.98
N MET A 425 -7.81 -8.23 -11.18
CA MET A 425 -6.51 -8.91 -11.12
C MET A 425 -6.63 -10.37 -10.66
N THR A 426 -7.44 -10.69 -9.64
CA THR A 426 -7.65 -12.10 -9.25
C THR A 426 -8.36 -12.92 -10.32
N THR A 427 -9.21 -12.31 -11.17
CA THR A 427 -9.73 -12.98 -12.36
C THR A 427 -8.62 -13.29 -13.36
N GLN A 428 -7.72 -12.35 -13.64
CA GLN A 428 -6.59 -12.57 -14.55
C GLN A 428 -5.69 -13.74 -14.09
N LEU A 429 -5.35 -13.79 -12.78
CA LEU A 429 -4.60 -14.91 -12.18
C LEU A 429 -5.35 -16.25 -12.25
N MET A 430 -6.68 -16.24 -12.26
CA MET A 430 -7.52 -17.44 -12.36
C MET A 430 -7.77 -17.89 -13.81
N GLU A 431 -7.48 -17.04 -14.80
CA GLU A 431 -7.63 -17.31 -16.23
C GLU A 431 -6.29 -17.64 -16.92
N SER A 432 -5.15 -17.38 -16.25
CA SER A 432 -3.80 -17.68 -16.76
C SER A 432 -3.34 -19.12 -16.51
N ASP A 433 -2.65 -19.70 -17.49
CA ASP A 433 -2.09 -21.07 -17.42
C ASP A 433 -0.98 -21.24 -16.35
N ASP A 434 -0.41 -20.15 -15.82
CA ASP A 434 0.65 -20.15 -14.80
C ASP A 434 0.21 -20.72 -13.42
N PHE A 435 -1.10 -20.94 -13.19
CA PHE A 435 -1.65 -21.43 -11.92
C PHE A 435 -2.65 -22.58 -12.08
N GLU A 436 -2.23 -23.82 -11.80
CA GLU A 436 -3.09 -25.01 -11.95
C GLU A 436 -3.72 -25.55 -10.64
N GLY A 437 -4.93 -26.12 -10.77
CA GLY A 437 -5.44 -27.13 -9.84
C GLY A 437 -5.93 -26.61 -8.49
N GLU A 438 -5.10 -26.71 -7.44
CA GLU A 438 -5.51 -26.32 -6.08
C GLU A 438 -5.38 -24.81 -5.84
N THR A 439 -4.39 -24.15 -6.44
CA THR A 439 -4.15 -22.69 -6.31
C THR A 439 -5.34 -21.87 -6.80
N LEU A 440 -5.98 -22.27 -7.91
CA LEU A 440 -7.21 -21.68 -8.43
C LEU A 440 -8.39 -21.68 -7.43
N ARG A 441 -8.38 -22.59 -6.44
CA ARG A 441 -9.38 -22.59 -5.36
C ARG A 441 -9.07 -21.54 -4.29
N TYR A 442 -7.80 -21.32 -4.00
CA TYR A 442 -7.36 -20.30 -3.04
C TYR A 442 -7.54 -18.88 -3.61
N PHE A 443 -7.24 -18.64 -4.89
CA PHE A 443 -7.53 -17.34 -5.52
C PHE A 443 -9.03 -17.01 -5.54
N ARG A 444 -9.91 -18.01 -5.63
CA ARG A 444 -11.36 -17.79 -5.47
C ARG A 444 -11.73 -17.35 -4.06
N ASP A 445 -11.13 -17.95 -3.03
CA ASP A 445 -11.35 -17.54 -1.64
C ASP A 445 -10.92 -16.07 -1.43
N VAL A 446 -9.77 -15.67 -1.98
CA VAL A 446 -9.34 -14.27 -2.03
C VAL A 446 -10.35 -13.38 -2.77
N GLN A 447 -10.88 -13.83 -3.91
CA GLN A 447 -11.87 -13.09 -4.68
C GLN A 447 -13.20 -12.90 -3.92
N ASP A 448 -13.63 -13.92 -3.18
CA ASP A 448 -14.79 -13.87 -2.27
C ASP A 448 -14.50 -12.90 -1.10
N HIS A 449 -13.29 -12.92 -0.52
CA HIS A 449 -12.88 -11.99 0.55
C HIS A 449 -12.87 -10.52 0.07
N VAL A 450 -12.33 -10.22 -1.12
CA VAL A 450 -12.41 -8.87 -1.73
C VAL A 450 -13.86 -8.45 -1.95
N THR A 451 -14.72 -9.38 -2.40
CA THR A 451 -16.14 -9.10 -2.66
C THR A 451 -16.91 -8.79 -1.37
N VAL A 452 -16.65 -9.53 -0.28
CA VAL A 452 -17.21 -9.24 1.05
C VAL A 452 -16.78 -7.86 1.56
N VAL A 453 -15.56 -7.39 1.26
CA VAL A 453 -15.12 -6.02 1.59
C VAL A 453 -15.83 -4.98 0.73
N ASP A 454 -16.00 -5.22 -0.58
CA ASP A 454 -16.71 -4.35 -1.53
C ASP A 454 -18.18 -4.13 -1.09
N GLU A 455 -18.90 -5.22 -0.77
CA GLU A 455 -20.26 -5.21 -0.22
C GLU A 455 -20.35 -4.57 1.18
N THR A 456 -19.29 -4.68 1.99
CA THR A 456 -19.22 -3.99 3.29
C THR A 456 -19.10 -2.49 3.10
N CYS A 457 -18.32 -2.04 2.13
CA CYS A 457 -18.19 -0.62 1.80
C CYS A 457 -19.53 -0.03 1.32
N ASP A 458 -20.27 -0.72 0.43
CA ASP A 458 -21.60 -0.25 -0.01
C ASP A 458 -22.60 -0.15 1.15
N ARG A 459 -22.71 -1.19 1.99
CA ARG A 459 -23.62 -1.16 3.16
C ARG A 459 -23.29 0.00 4.11
N LEU A 460 -22.02 0.36 4.25
CA LEU A 460 -21.60 1.52 5.05
C LEU A 460 -21.89 2.87 4.35
N LEU A 461 -21.79 2.95 3.03
CA LEU A 461 -22.16 4.15 2.27
C LEU A 461 -23.67 4.40 2.28
N ASP A 462 -24.49 3.35 2.15
CA ASP A 462 -25.95 3.45 2.30
C ASP A 462 -26.36 3.77 3.74
N ARG A 463 -25.64 3.24 4.74
CA ARG A 463 -25.82 3.67 6.12
C ARG A 463 -25.46 5.15 6.30
N CYS A 464 -24.39 5.65 5.67
CA CYS A 464 -24.06 7.08 5.71
C CYS A 464 -25.14 7.96 5.07
N ARG A 465 -25.71 7.56 3.92
CA ARG A 465 -26.85 8.22 3.27
C ARG A 465 -28.05 8.32 4.23
N SER A 466 -28.48 7.17 4.78
CA SER A 466 -29.57 7.08 5.75
C SER A 466 -29.37 7.97 6.99
N LEU A 467 -28.13 8.17 7.47
CA LEU A 467 -27.85 9.05 8.60
C LEU A 467 -27.91 10.55 8.26
N VAL A 468 -27.66 10.92 6.99
CA VAL A 468 -27.89 12.28 6.50
C VAL A 468 -29.41 12.55 6.41
N ASP A 469 -30.18 11.58 5.92
CA ASP A 469 -31.65 11.66 5.88
C ASP A 469 -32.26 11.72 7.30
N ASP A 470 -31.78 10.89 8.23
CA ASP A 470 -32.17 10.93 9.66
C ASP A 470 -31.90 12.31 10.27
N PHE A 471 -30.75 12.93 9.99
CA PHE A 471 -30.41 14.28 10.44
C PHE A 471 -31.35 15.34 9.85
N HIS A 472 -31.65 15.28 8.55
CA HIS A 472 -32.60 16.20 7.92
C HIS A 472 -34.01 16.03 8.51
N ASN A 473 -34.46 14.80 8.74
CA ASN A 473 -35.76 14.51 9.36
C ASN A 473 -35.84 15.05 10.80
N ALA A 474 -34.80 14.84 11.62
CA ALA A 474 -34.74 15.39 12.98
C ALA A 474 -34.75 16.94 12.98
N ARG A 475 -34.02 17.57 12.06
CA ARG A 475 -33.98 19.03 11.88
C ARG A 475 -35.33 19.59 11.39
N HIS A 476 -36.02 18.90 10.49
CA HIS A 476 -37.37 19.29 10.06
C HIS A 476 -38.41 19.12 11.16
N ALA A 477 -38.33 18.08 11.98
CA ALA A 477 -39.18 17.92 13.16
C ALA A 477 -38.98 19.09 14.15
N GLN A 478 -37.73 19.45 14.45
CA GLN A 478 -37.42 20.61 15.31
C GLN A 478 -37.91 21.93 14.70
N GLN A 479 -37.76 22.14 13.40
CA GLN A 479 -38.27 23.33 12.71
C GLN A 479 -39.80 23.41 12.78
N SER A 480 -40.49 22.26 12.68
CA SER A 480 -41.94 22.15 12.84
C SER A 480 -42.38 22.52 14.26
N GLU A 481 -41.69 22.01 15.29
CA GLU A 481 -41.95 22.32 16.70
C GLU A 481 -41.76 23.81 17.04
N VAL A 482 -40.71 24.44 16.51
CA VAL A 482 -40.46 25.89 16.68
C VAL A 482 -41.54 26.71 15.96
N SER A 483 -41.91 26.33 14.73
CA SER A 483 -42.98 26.98 13.96
C SER A 483 -44.34 26.85 14.64
N TYR A 484 -44.64 25.66 15.18
CA TYR A 484 -45.83 25.38 15.98
C TYR A 484 -45.90 26.26 17.23
N THR A 485 -44.81 26.33 18.00
CA THR A 485 -44.71 27.15 19.21
C THR A 485 -44.94 28.64 18.90
N LEU A 486 -44.30 29.16 17.84
CA LEU A 486 -44.50 30.53 17.39
C LEU A 486 -45.95 30.78 16.92
N THR A 487 -46.56 29.83 16.22
CA THR A 487 -47.94 29.92 15.73
C THR A 487 -48.96 29.91 16.88
N LEU A 488 -48.73 29.10 17.92
CA LEU A 488 -49.56 29.07 19.12
C LEU A 488 -49.53 30.42 19.85
N VAL A 489 -48.33 30.97 20.07
CA VAL A 489 -48.14 32.31 20.65
C VAL A 489 -48.82 33.38 19.80
N ALA A 490 -48.57 33.40 18.49
CA ALA A 490 -49.15 34.39 17.58
C ALA A 490 -50.68 34.32 17.54
N THR A 491 -51.28 33.13 17.58
CA THR A 491 -52.75 32.98 17.52
C THR A 491 -53.44 33.45 18.79
N VAL A 492 -52.76 33.41 19.94
CA VAL A 492 -53.27 34.00 21.20
C VAL A 492 -53.10 35.52 21.22
N PHE A 493 -51.94 36.04 20.80
CA PHE A 493 -51.64 37.48 20.92
C PHE A 493 -52.19 38.35 19.78
N LEU A 494 -52.28 37.88 18.54
CA LEU A 494 -52.69 38.70 17.39
C LEU A 494 -54.12 39.26 17.53
N PRO A 495 -55.15 38.49 17.98
CA PRO A 495 -56.48 39.04 18.23
C PRO A 495 -56.49 40.06 19.37
N ALA A 496 -55.73 39.82 20.43
CA ALA A 496 -55.60 40.76 21.55
C ALA A 496 -54.91 42.06 21.12
N GLN A 497 -53.82 41.98 20.34
CA GLN A 497 -53.11 43.13 19.78
C GLN A 497 -53.98 43.94 18.82
N PHE A 498 -54.81 43.28 18.00
CA PHE A 498 -55.80 43.96 17.15
C PHE A 498 -56.83 44.72 17.99
N LEU A 499 -57.39 44.10 19.05
CA LEU A 499 -58.32 44.76 19.96
C LEU A 499 -57.68 45.94 20.70
N THR A 500 -56.45 45.80 21.21
CA THR A 500 -55.70 46.90 21.83
C THR A 500 -55.44 48.03 20.82
N GLY A 501 -55.12 47.70 19.57
CA GLY A 501 -54.93 48.67 18.50
C GLY A 501 -56.21 49.45 18.17
N LEU A 502 -57.35 48.75 18.08
CA LEU A 502 -58.66 49.35 17.79
C LEU A 502 -59.10 50.34 18.87
N TYR A 503 -59.04 49.94 20.16
CA TYR A 503 -59.37 50.83 21.27
C TYR A 503 -58.27 51.86 21.61
N GLY A 504 -57.10 51.74 20.98
CA GLY A 504 -56.02 52.75 21.00
C GLY A 504 -56.16 53.84 19.94
N MET A 505 -57.23 53.86 19.14
CA MET A 505 -57.46 54.87 18.10
C MET A 505 -58.13 56.14 18.68
N ASN A 506 -57.58 57.31 18.37
CA ASN A 506 -58.08 58.61 18.84
C ASN A 506 -59.37 59.07 18.13
N PHE A 507 -60.48 58.34 18.28
CA PHE A 507 -61.81 58.75 17.79
C PHE A 507 -62.65 59.39 18.91
N VAL A 508 -63.44 60.41 18.55
CA VAL A 508 -64.25 61.20 19.49
C VAL A 508 -65.53 60.46 19.93
N ASN A 509 -66.04 59.54 19.11
CA ASN A 509 -67.34 58.88 19.34
C ASN A 509 -67.18 57.34 19.42
N MET A 510 -66.58 56.86 20.52
CA MET A 510 -66.62 55.45 20.93
C MET A 510 -67.49 55.33 22.20
N PRO A 511 -68.74 54.86 22.13
CA PRO A 511 -69.60 54.75 23.32
C PRO A 511 -69.08 53.76 24.36
N GLU A 512 -68.28 52.76 23.95
CA GLU A 512 -67.72 51.73 24.81
C GLU A 512 -66.72 52.28 25.85
N LEU A 513 -66.01 53.36 25.51
CA LEU A 513 -65.05 54.03 26.39
C LEU A 513 -65.71 54.87 27.49
N GLN A 514 -67.00 55.20 27.35
CA GLN A 514 -67.75 55.97 28.35
C GLN A 514 -68.50 55.06 29.35
N TYR A 515 -68.43 53.74 29.18
CA TYR A 515 -69.14 52.78 30.01
C TYR A 515 -68.33 52.40 31.27
N GLU A 516 -68.94 52.53 32.46
CA GLU A 516 -68.29 52.37 33.77
C GLU A 516 -67.58 51.01 33.97
N HIS A 517 -68.00 49.96 33.25
CA HIS A 517 -67.38 48.63 33.31
C HIS A 517 -66.65 48.23 32.01
N GLY A 518 -66.50 49.14 31.04
CA GLY A 518 -65.94 48.85 29.71
C GLY A 518 -64.56 48.20 29.75
N TYR A 519 -63.68 48.66 30.65
CA TYR A 519 -62.34 48.08 30.86
C TYR A 519 -62.38 46.63 31.38
N MET A 520 -63.34 46.29 32.26
CA MET A 520 -63.50 44.93 32.76
C MET A 520 -64.10 44.00 31.69
N ILE A 521 -65.06 44.50 30.92
CA ILE A 521 -65.67 43.79 29.79
C ILE A 521 -64.61 43.49 28.72
N TRP A 522 -63.73 44.45 28.41
CA TRP A 522 -62.62 44.26 27.47
C TRP A 522 -61.68 43.11 27.89
N TRP A 523 -61.23 43.09 29.14
CA TRP A 523 -60.41 41.99 29.67
C TRP A 523 -61.15 40.65 29.65
N GLY A 524 -62.46 40.65 29.92
CA GLY A 524 -63.33 39.48 29.76
C GLY A 524 -63.29 38.94 28.33
N VAL A 525 -63.57 39.78 27.33
CA VAL A 525 -63.58 39.40 25.91
C VAL A 525 -62.22 38.87 25.45
N VAL A 526 -61.12 39.55 25.79
CA VAL A 526 -59.76 39.12 25.45
C VAL A 526 -59.45 37.75 26.08
N SER A 527 -59.81 37.54 27.35
CA SER A 527 -59.62 36.27 28.05
C SER A 527 -60.48 35.14 27.46
N THR A 528 -61.72 35.41 27.07
CA THR A 528 -62.59 34.45 26.36
C THR A 528 -62.02 34.06 25.00
N ILE A 529 -61.46 35.01 24.23
CA ILE A 529 -60.83 34.71 22.94
C ILE A 529 -59.57 33.85 23.13
N ALA A 530 -58.71 34.19 24.09
CA ALA A 530 -57.49 33.43 24.38
C ALA A 530 -57.78 32.00 24.90
N THR A 531 -58.72 31.86 25.83
CA THR A 531 -59.12 30.53 26.34
C THR A 531 -59.86 29.70 25.29
N GLY A 532 -60.66 30.35 24.43
CA GLY A 532 -61.34 29.72 23.30
C GLY A 532 -60.38 29.16 22.24
N THR A 533 -59.37 29.93 21.81
CA THR A 533 -58.39 29.46 20.82
C THR A 533 -57.52 28.32 21.36
N ILE A 534 -57.04 28.42 22.61
CA ILE A 534 -56.30 27.33 23.28
C ILE A 534 -57.16 26.06 23.37
N SER A 535 -58.44 26.20 23.76
CA SER A 535 -59.36 25.06 23.86
C SER A 535 -59.63 24.40 22.50
N TYR A 536 -59.72 25.18 21.42
CA TYR A 536 -59.89 24.66 20.06
C TYR A 536 -58.68 23.83 19.60
N PHE A 537 -57.46 24.32 19.79
CA PHE A 537 -56.24 23.55 19.43
C PHE A 537 -56.10 22.25 20.22
N LYS A 538 -56.44 22.29 21.52
CA LYS A 538 -56.41 21.13 22.41
C LYS A 538 -57.48 20.09 22.05
N PHE A 539 -58.76 20.45 22.15
CA PHE A 539 -59.85 19.49 22.06
C PHE A 539 -60.24 19.10 20.63
N TYR A 540 -60.18 20.03 19.67
CA TYR A 540 -60.67 19.77 18.31
C TYR A 540 -59.56 19.29 17.37
N LYS A 541 -58.38 19.91 17.43
CA LYS A 541 -57.23 19.51 16.59
C LYS A 541 -56.31 18.47 17.21
N LYS A 542 -56.34 18.27 18.54
CA LYS A 542 -55.36 17.45 19.29
C LYS A 542 -53.91 17.86 19.01
N TRP A 543 -53.67 19.16 18.89
CA TRP A 543 -52.32 19.74 18.74
C TRP A 543 -51.69 20.07 20.10
N ILE A 544 -52.49 20.05 21.18
CA ILE A 544 -52.12 20.13 22.60
C ILE A 544 -52.81 18.97 23.32
#